data_AF-M4CMT8-F1
#
_entry.id   AF-M4CMT8-F1
#
_cell.length_a   1.000
_cell.length_b   1.000
_cell.length_c   1.000
_cell.angle_alpha   90.00
_cell.angle_beta   90.00
_cell.angle_gamma   90.00
#
_symmetry.space_group_name_H-M   'P 1'
#
loop_
_entity.id
_entity.type
_entity.pdbx_description
1 polymer ?
#
loop_
_entity_poly.entity_id
_entity_poly.type
_entity_poly.pdbx_seq_one_letter_code
_entity_poly.pdbx_strand_id
1 'polypeptide(L)'
;MDHEADAFRTDLMTITRFVLNEQSKYPESRGDFTILLSNIVLGCKFVCSAVNKGEEQKKLDVLSNDVFVKALVSSGRTSVLVSEEDEEATFVESSKRGKYCVVFDPLDGSSNIDCGVSIGTLVLSTGTGVHGFTLDPSLGEFILTHPDIKIPKKGNIYSVNEGNAQNWDGPTTKYVERCKYPKDGSPAKSLRYVGSMVADVHRTLLYGGIFLYPADKKSPNGKLRVLYEVFPMAFLMEQAGGQAFTGKKRALDLVPKKIHERSPIFLGSYDDVEEIKALYAAEENN
;
A
#
# COMPACT_ATOMS: atom_id res chain seq x y z
N MET A 1 16.74 -16.46 -7.42
CA MET A 1 15.98 -16.48 -8.69
C MET A 1 17.01 -16.58 -9.79
N ASP A 2 16.88 -17.57 -10.66
CA ASP A 2 17.86 -17.86 -11.70
C ASP A 2 17.68 -16.86 -12.84
N HIS A 3 18.48 -15.80 -12.86
CA HIS A 3 18.32 -14.67 -13.78
C HIS A 3 18.47 -15.05 -15.26
N GLU A 4 19.11 -16.18 -15.58
CA GLU A 4 19.25 -16.68 -16.96
C GLU A 4 17.96 -17.29 -17.52
N ALA A 5 17.09 -17.85 -16.67
CA ALA A 5 15.83 -18.47 -17.11
C ALA A 5 14.77 -17.41 -17.49
N ASP A 6 14.81 -16.23 -16.88
CA ASP A 6 13.86 -15.14 -17.16
C ASP A 6 14.17 -14.38 -18.47
N ALA A 7 15.43 -14.40 -18.94
CA ALA A 7 15.85 -13.67 -20.15
C ALA A 7 15.19 -14.17 -21.45
N PHE A 8 14.64 -15.40 -21.45
CA PHE A 8 13.99 -16.02 -22.61
C PHE A 8 12.51 -16.33 -22.41
N ARG A 9 11.86 -15.72 -21.40
CA ARG A 9 10.44 -15.95 -21.14
C ARG A 9 9.60 -15.31 -22.25
N THR A 10 9.03 -16.13 -23.12
CA THR A 10 8.25 -15.66 -24.28
C THR A 10 6.77 -15.43 -23.96
N ASP A 11 6.20 -16.11 -22.96
CA ASP A 11 4.83 -15.88 -22.50
C ASP A 11 4.79 -14.84 -21.38
N LEU A 12 4.84 -13.57 -21.79
CA LEU A 12 4.76 -12.44 -20.88
C LEU A 12 3.30 -12.14 -20.50
N MET A 13 3.03 -12.11 -19.20
CA MET A 13 1.73 -11.72 -18.64
C MET A 13 1.80 -10.26 -18.21
N THR A 14 1.36 -9.35 -19.07
CA THR A 14 1.25 -7.93 -18.72
C THR A 14 0.07 -7.70 -17.77
N ILE A 15 0.09 -6.60 -17.01
CA ILE A 15 -1.06 -6.21 -16.18
C ILE A 15 -2.35 -6.05 -17.02
N THR A 16 -2.25 -5.49 -18.22
CA THR A 16 -3.39 -5.36 -19.14
C THR A 16 -3.96 -6.72 -19.53
N ARG A 17 -3.09 -7.67 -19.91
CA ARG A 17 -3.52 -9.05 -20.25
C ARG A 17 -4.12 -9.74 -19.03
N PHE A 18 -3.51 -9.60 -17.86
CA PHE A 18 -4.01 -10.16 -16.62
C PHE A 18 -5.43 -9.68 -16.32
N VAL A 19 -5.66 -8.36 -16.38
CA VAL A 19 -6.96 -7.76 -16.07
C VAL A 19 -8.03 -8.14 -17.09
N LEU A 20 -7.67 -8.24 -18.38
CA LEU A 20 -8.57 -8.74 -19.41
C LEU A 20 -8.96 -10.21 -19.17
N ASN A 21 -8.00 -11.05 -18.75
CA ASN A 21 -8.28 -12.43 -18.38
C ASN A 21 -9.21 -12.50 -17.16
N GLU A 22 -8.97 -11.69 -16.12
CA GLU A 22 -9.88 -11.61 -14.97
C GLU A 22 -11.27 -11.13 -15.36
N GLN A 23 -11.37 -10.09 -16.19
CA GLN A 23 -12.64 -9.58 -16.71
C GLN A 23 -13.44 -10.66 -17.43
N SER A 24 -12.79 -11.50 -18.23
CA SER A 24 -13.46 -12.57 -18.99
C SER A 24 -14.18 -13.61 -18.12
N LYS A 25 -13.83 -13.69 -16.83
CA LYS A 25 -14.49 -14.58 -15.86
C LYS A 25 -15.87 -14.07 -15.42
N TYR A 26 -16.21 -12.82 -15.72
CA TYR A 26 -17.43 -12.14 -15.27
C TYR A 26 -18.24 -11.63 -16.47
N PRO A 27 -19.29 -12.35 -16.93
CA PRO A 27 -20.07 -11.99 -18.12
C PRO A 27 -20.69 -10.59 -18.10
N GLU A 28 -20.97 -10.05 -16.92
CA GLU A 28 -21.50 -8.70 -16.69
C GLU A 28 -20.45 -7.59 -16.83
N SER A 29 -19.17 -7.93 -16.83
CA SER A 29 -18.07 -6.96 -16.85
C SER A 29 -17.83 -6.39 -18.25
N ARG A 30 -18.17 -5.10 -18.41
CA ARG A 30 -18.08 -4.37 -19.69
C ARG A 30 -16.73 -3.67 -19.97
N GLY A 31 -15.73 -3.89 -19.13
CA GLY A 31 -14.39 -3.30 -19.29
C GLY A 31 -14.19 -1.92 -18.66
N ASP A 32 -15.17 -1.38 -17.95
CA ASP A 32 -15.01 -0.08 -17.25
C ASP A 32 -13.81 -0.09 -16.29
N PHE A 33 -13.61 -1.18 -15.54
CA PHE A 33 -12.49 -1.30 -14.62
C PHE A 33 -11.15 -1.42 -15.37
N THR A 34 -11.12 -2.16 -16.48
CA THR A 34 -9.93 -2.32 -17.33
C THR A 34 -9.46 -1.00 -17.92
N ILE A 35 -10.40 -0.14 -18.34
CA ILE A 35 -10.10 1.20 -18.84
C ILE A 35 -9.56 2.09 -17.70
N LEU A 36 -10.19 2.03 -16.52
CA LEU A 36 -9.72 2.77 -15.35
C LEU A 36 -8.30 2.37 -14.97
N LEU A 37 -8.03 1.07 -14.85
CA LEU A 37 -6.73 0.54 -14.45
C LEU A 37 -5.64 0.83 -15.48
N SER A 38 -5.95 0.80 -16.78
CA SER A 38 -5.01 1.23 -17.83
C SER A 38 -4.55 2.68 -17.64
N ASN A 39 -5.45 3.57 -17.18
CA ASN A 39 -5.11 4.96 -16.91
C ASN A 39 -4.31 5.14 -15.61
N ILE A 40 -4.57 4.31 -14.58
CA ILE A 40 -3.73 4.25 -13.37
C ILE A 40 -2.31 3.80 -13.75
N VAL A 41 -2.19 2.75 -14.57
CA VAL A 41 -0.89 2.24 -15.04
C VAL A 41 -0.12 3.30 -15.81
N LEU A 42 -0.79 4.11 -16.64
CA LEU A 42 -0.16 5.25 -17.31
C LEU A 42 0.43 6.25 -16.31
N GLY A 43 -0.34 6.61 -15.26
CA GLY A 43 0.14 7.45 -14.17
C GLY A 43 1.37 6.86 -13.48
N CYS A 44 1.33 5.58 -13.13
CA CYS A 44 2.48 4.88 -12.54
C CYS A 44 3.72 4.90 -13.44
N LYS A 45 3.58 4.63 -14.75
CA LYS A 45 4.69 4.67 -15.72
C LYS A 45 5.30 6.07 -15.80
N PHE A 46 4.45 7.10 -15.79
CA PHE A 46 4.89 8.49 -15.78
C PHE A 46 5.70 8.81 -14.51
N VAL A 47 5.16 8.51 -13.33
CA VAL A 47 5.84 8.75 -12.04
C VAL A 47 7.18 8.02 -11.98
N CYS A 48 7.23 6.75 -12.37
CA CYS A 48 8.48 5.99 -12.45
C CYS A 48 9.51 6.68 -13.36
N SER A 49 9.08 7.17 -14.53
CA SER A 49 9.98 7.87 -15.45
C SER A 49 10.46 9.21 -14.89
N ALA A 50 9.61 9.95 -14.18
CA ALA A 50 9.95 11.27 -13.64
C ALA A 50 10.92 11.15 -12.45
N VAL A 51 10.71 10.17 -11.56
CA VAL A 51 11.65 9.86 -10.47
C VAL A 51 13.02 9.48 -11.03
N ASN A 52 13.07 8.60 -12.04
CA ASN A 52 14.34 8.17 -12.65
C ASN A 52 15.11 9.31 -13.33
N LYS A 53 14.46 10.44 -13.63
CA LYS A 53 15.10 11.63 -14.20
C LYS A 53 15.61 12.61 -13.14
N GLY A 54 15.40 12.34 -11.85
CA GLY A 54 15.87 13.17 -10.75
C GLY A 54 15.17 14.53 -10.66
N GLU A 55 13.84 14.57 -10.88
CA GLU A 55 13.07 15.80 -10.67
C GLU A 55 12.97 16.18 -9.19
N GLU A 56 12.96 17.48 -8.86
CA GLU A 56 12.83 17.97 -7.49
C GLU A 56 11.53 17.50 -6.83
N GLN A 57 11.59 17.05 -5.57
CA GLN A 57 10.48 16.44 -4.83
C GLN A 57 9.15 17.23 -4.93
N LYS A 58 9.13 18.50 -4.50
CA LYS A 58 7.89 19.31 -4.49
C LYS A 58 7.26 19.46 -5.87
N LYS A 59 8.10 19.48 -6.91
CA LYS A 59 7.63 19.58 -8.29
C LYS A 59 7.03 18.25 -8.73
N LEU A 60 7.60 17.14 -8.28
CA LEU A 60 7.17 15.80 -8.61
C LEU A 60 5.85 15.43 -7.94
N ASP A 61 5.59 15.84 -6.70
CA ASP A 61 4.29 15.64 -6.03
C ASP A 61 3.15 16.29 -6.84
N VAL A 62 3.31 17.58 -7.17
CA VAL A 62 2.35 18.36 -7.98
C VAL A 62 2.17 17.74 -9.36
N LEU A 63 3.28 17.39 -10.03
CA LEU A 63 3.25 16.82 -11.38
C LEU A 63 2.58 15.44 -11.41
N SER A 64 2.86 14.61 -10.41
CA SER A 64 2.26 13.28 -10.26
C SER A 64 0.76 13.40 -10.04
N ASN A 65 0.32 14.30 -9.14
CA ASN A 65 -1.09 14.58 -8.92
C ASN A 65 -1.79 15.01 -10.22
N ASP A 66 -1.22 15.98 -10.93
CA ASP A 66 -1.76 16.51 -12.18
C ASP A 66 -1.96 15.42 -13.25
N VAL A 67 -0.98 14.53 -13.38
CA VAL A 67 -1.05 13.40 -14.33
C VAL A 67 -2.11 12.40 -13.93
N PHE A 68 -2.18 12.02 -12.66
CA PHE A 68 -3.21 11.09 -12.17
C PHE A 68 -4.61 11.68 -12.35
N VAL A 69 -4.86 12.92 -11.93
CA VAL A 69 -6.17 13.57 -12.10
C VAL A 69 -6.57 13.61 -13.57
N LYS A 70 -5.68 14.05 -14.48
CA LYS A 70 -5.97 14.11 -15.93
C LYS A 70 -6.21 12.72 -16.53
N ALA A 71 -5.43 11.70 -16.16
CA ALA A 71 -5.61 10.34 -16.65
C ALA A 71 -6.93 9.72 -16.13
N LEU A 72 -7.24 9.91 -14.85
CA LEU A 72 -8.45 9.38 -14.22
C LEU A 72 -9.72 10.06 -14.76
N VAL A 73 -9.70 11.37 -14.99
CA VAL A 73 -10.83 12.08 -15.61
C VAL A 73 -10.99 11.68 -17.08
N SER A 74 -9.91 11.62 -17.85
CA SER A 74 -9.97 11.27 -19.28
C SER A 74 -10.34 9.80 -19.55
N SER A 75 -10.20 8.92 -18.55
CA SER A 75 -10.71 7.55 -18.62
C SER A 75 -12.22 7.47 -18.89
N GLY A 76 -12.98 8.50 -18.49
CA GLY A 76 -14.45 8.50 -18.54
C GLY A 76 -15.09 7.51 -17.56
N ARG A 77 -14.33 6.97 -16.61
CA ARG A 77 -14.79 5.93 -15.66
C ARG A 77 -14.91 6.41 -14.22
N THR A 78 -14.47 7.63 -13.92
CA THR A 78 -14.46 8.18 -12.55
C THR A 78 -15.54 9.23 -12.33
N SER A 79 -16.03 9.32 -11.08
CA SER A 79 -17.03 10.29 -10.65
C SER A 79 -16.52 11.24 -9.58
N VAL A 80 -15.71 10.74 -8.66
CA VAL A 80 -15.09 11.50 -7.57
C VAL A 80 -13.65 11.05 -7.43
N LEU A 81 -12.74 12.03 -7.29
CA LEU A 81 -11.33 11.80 -7.01
C LEU A 81 -10.98 12.42 -5.66
N VAL A 82 -10.17 11.73 -4.85
CA VAL A 82 -9.57 12.26 -3.62
C VAL A 82 -8.08 11.98 -3.68
N SER A 83 -7.27 13.03 -3.67
CA SER A 83 -5.82 12.96 -3.65
C SER A 83 -5.28 13.34 -2.27
N GLU A 84 -4.09 12.89 -1.90
CA GLU A 84 -3.37 13.49 -0.76
C GLU A 84 -3.06 14.97 -1.00
N GLU A 85 -2.79 15.34 -2.25
CA GLU A 85 -2.28 16.65 -2.64
C GLU A 85 -3.37 17.72 -2.79
N ASP A 86 -4.65 17.32 -2.78
CA ASP A 86 -5.79 18.22 -2.94
C ASP A 86 -6.54 18.34 -1.61
N GLU A 87 -6.86 19.57 -1.17
CA GLU A 87 -7.60 19.81 0.09
C GLU A 87 -9.07 19.35 0.04
N GLU A 88 -9.65 19.28 -1.16
CA GLU A 88 -11.06 18.99 -1.40
C GLU A 88 -11.21 17.90 -2.45
N ALA A 89 -12.32 17.17 -2.37
CA ALA A 89 -12.63 16.14 -3.37
C ALA A 89 -12.92 16.77 -4.75
N THR A 90 -12.32 16.20 -5.79
CA THR A 90 -12.59 16.61 -7.18
C THR A 90 -13.81 15.86 -7.71
N PHE A 91 -14.88 16.61 -8.03
CA PHE A 91 -16.09 16.06 -8.65
C PHE A 91 -16.01 16.14 -10.17
N VAL A 92 -16.06 14.99 -10.85
CA VAL A 92 -15.94 14.93 -12.31
C VAL A 92 -17.18 15.52 -12.99
N GLU A 93 -16.98 16.38 -13.99
CA GLU A 93 -18.04 16.99 -14.81
C GLU A 93 -18.99 15.93 -15.39
N SER A 94 -20.29 16.22 -15.43
CA SER A 94 -21.32 15.27 -15.87
C SER A 94 -21.07 14.66 -17.24
N SER A 95 -20.43 15.38 -18.17
CA SER A 95 -20.11 14.91 -19.52
C SER A 95 -18.97 13.89 -19.58
N LYS A 96 -18.13 13.82 -18.55
CA LYS A 96 -16.96 12.92 -18.45
C LYS A 96 -17.09 11.89 -17.32
N ARG A 97 -18.24 11.89 -16.63
CA ARG A 97 -18.47 11.14 -15.39
C ARG A 97 -18.69 9.66 -15.67
N GLY A 98 -17.93 8.81 -14.98
CA GLY A 98 -18.17 7.38 -14.89
C GLY A 98 -18.73 6.95 -13.54
N LYS A 99 -18.48 5.69 -13.16
CA LYS A 99 -19.11 5.05 -11.99
C LYS A 99 -18.20 4.90 -10.76
N TYR A 100 -16.89 5.08 -10.90
CA TYR A 100 -15.93 4.79 -9.83
C TYR A 100 -15.53 6.05 -9.06
N CYS A 101 -15.43 5.93 -7.74
CA CYS A 101 -14.66 6.85 -6.93
C CYS A 101 -13.22 6.33 -6.81
N VAL A 102 -12.22 7.22 -6.93
CA VAL A 102 -10.81 6.85 -6.80
C VAL A 102 -10.18 7.71 -5.73
N VAL A 103 -9.52 7.06 -4.78
CA VAL A 103 -8.73 7.70 -3.73
C VAL A 103 -7.28 7.28 -3.92
N PHE A 104 -6.33 8.22 -3.88
CA PHE A 104 -4.94 7.91 -4.18
C PHE A 104 -3.98 8.87 -3.48
N ASP A 105 -2.80 8.36 -3.16
CA ASP A 105 -1.60 9.14 -2.92
C ASP A 105 -0.76 9.01 -4.19
N PRO A 106 -0.53 10.10 -4.94
CA PRO A 106 0.20 10.04 -6.20
C PRO A 106 1.69 9.68 -6.02
N LEU A 107 2.26 9.89 -4.82
CA LEU A 107 3.67 9.66 -4.55
C LEU A 107 3.97 9.43 -3.04
N ASP A 108 3.72 8.21 -2.55
CA ASP A 108 4.11 7.85 -1.17
C ASP A 108 5.63 7.88 -0.97
N GLY A 109 6.03 8.37 0.21
CA GLY A 109 7.42 8.35 0.63
C GLY A 109 8.31 9.27 -0.19
N SER A 110 7.75 10.35 -0.74
CA SER A 110 8.48 11.32 -1.57
C SER A 110 9.73 11.89 -0.90
N SER A 111 9.78 11.90 0.44
CA SER A 111 10.97 12.25 1.24
C SER A 111 12.19 11.34 1.04
N ASN A 112 12.01 10.14 0.48
CA ASN A 112 13.07 9.17 0.26
C ASN A 112 13.55 9.11 -1.20
N ILE A 113 13.02 9.97 -2.08
CA ILE A 113 13.34 9.98 -3.51
C ILE A 113 14.82 10.32 -3.73
N ASP A 114 15.32 11.34 -3.04
CA ASP A 114 16.73 11.77 -3.11
C ASP A 114 17.71 10.69 -2.63
N CYS A 115 17.22 9.70 -1.87
CA CYS A 115 18.01 8.57 -1.36
C CYS A 115 18.04 7.36 -2.33
N GLY A 116 17.41 7.45 -3.50
CA GLY A 116 17.45 6.40 -4.52
C GLY A 116 16.70 5.12 -4.16
N VAL A 117 15.64 5.20 -3.35
CA VAL A 117 14.80 4.03 -3.01
C VAL A 117 14.09 3.53 -4.26
N SER A 118 14.11 2.20 -4.46
CA SER A 118 13.63 1.55 -5.69
C SER A 118 12.13 1.74 -5.90
N ILE A 119 11.76 2.22 -7.09
CA ILE A 119 10.40 2.36 -7.60
C ILE A 119 10.26 1.43 -8.81
N GLY A 120 9.07 0.86 -9.02
CA GLY A 120 8.78 0.10 -10.25
C GLY A 120 7.97 -1.18 -10.07
N THR A 121 7.43 -1.45 -8.88
CA THR A 121 6.51 -2.58 -8.67
C THR A 121 5.10 -2.06 -8.40
N LEU A 122 4.13 -2.59 -9.14
CA LEU A 122 2.70 -2.36 -8.93
C LEU A 122 2.10 -3.62 -8.29
N VAL A 123 1.44 -3.46 -7.14
CA VAL A 123 0.73 -4.55 -6.47
C VAL A 123 -0.77 -4.33 -6.60
N LEU A 124 -1.48 -5.33 -7.11
CA LEU A 124 -2.91 -5.26 -7.41
C LEU A 124 -3.69 -6.35 -6.65
N SER A 125 -4.84 -5.96 -6.12
CA SER A 125 -5.90 -6.88 -5.73
C SER A 125 -7.25 -6.37 -6.21
N THR A 126 -8.09 -7.29 -6.67
CA THR A 126 -9.51 -7.05 -7.02
C THR A 126 -10.46 -7.81 -6.08
N GLY A 127 -9.97 -8.32 -4.96
CA GLY A 127 -10.74 -9.13 -4.01
C GLY A 127 -10.58 -10.65 -4.16
N THR A 128 -9.75 -11.10 -5.11
CA THR A 128 -9.43 -12.51 -5.34
C THR A 128 -7.92 -12.72 -5.41
N GLY A 129 -7.24 -12.47 -4.29
CA GLY A 129 -5.78 -12.60 -4.20
C GLY A 129 -5.03 -11.31 -4.50
N VAL A 130 -3.70 -11.39 -4.46
CA VAL A 130 -2.78 -10.25 -4.60
C VAL A 130 -1.70 -10.59 -5.62
N HIS A 131 -1.43 -9.68 -6.54
CA HIS A 131 -0.50 -9.93 -7.64
C HIS A 131 0.49 -8.76 -7.78
N GLY A 132 1.79 -9.08 -7.84
CA GLY A 132 2.86 -8.11 -8.06
C GLY A 132 3.34 -8.10 -9.50
N PHE A 133 3.42 -6.91 -10.08
CA PHE A 133 3.89 -6.65 -11.43
C PHE A 133 5.10 -5.72 -11.38
N THR A 134 6.17 -6.07 -12.08
CA THR A 134 7.39 -5.25 -12.17
C THR A 134 7.44 -4.57 -13.52
N LEU A 135 7.74 -3.27 -13.53
CA LEU A 135 7.94 -2.50 -14.75
C LEU A 135 9.22 -2.96 -15.44
N ASP A 136 9.10 -3.45 -16.67
CA ASP A 136 10.21 -3.61 -17.60
C ASP A 136 10.41 -2.28 -18.34
N PRO A 137 11.52 -1.55 -18.12
CA PRO A 137 11.74 -0.26 -18.77
C PRO A 137 12.00 -0.35 -20.27
N SER A 138 12.51 -1.49 -20.75
CA SER A 138 12.79 -1.70 -22.17
C SER A 138 11.52 -1.96 -22.97
N LEU A 139 10.57 -2.69 -22.38
CA LEU A 139 9.25 -2.92 -22.97
C LEU A 139 8.26 -1.80 -22.64
N GLY A 140 8.51 -1.04 -21.58
CA GLY A 140 7.58 -0.05 -21.04
C GLY A 140 6.32 -0.71 -20.49
N GLU A 141 6.37 -1.95 -20.00
CA GLU A 141 5.22 -2.73 -19.53
C GLU A 141 5.40 -3.31 -18.14
N PHE A 142 4.30 -3.36 -17.38
CA PHE A 142 4.26 -4.04 -16.08
C PHE A 142 4.01 -5.54 -16.31
N ILE A 143 5.02 -6.35 -16.01
CA ILE A 143 5.02 -7.80 -16.20
C ILE A 143 4.76 -8.50 -14.86
N LEU A 144 3.89 -9.51 -14.85
CA LEU A 144 3.59 -10.30 -13.66
C LEU A 144 4.83 -11.08 -13.21
N THR A 145 5.36 -10.70 -12.04
CA THR A 145 6.53 -11.31 -11.42
C THR A 145 6.17 -12.08 -10.15
N HIS A 146 5.08 -11.71 -9.49
CA HIS A 146 4.65 -12.32 -8.22
C HIS A 146 3.16 -12.68 -8.27
N PRO A 147 2.79 -13.84 -8.82
CA PRO A 147 1.40 -14.30 -8.82
C PRO A 147 0.96 -14.76 -7.42
N ASP A 148 -0.28 -14.42 -7.03
CA ASP A 148 -0.98 -14.89 -5.82
C ASP A 148 -0.12 -14.81 -4.54
N ILE A 149 0.37 -13.60 -4.25
CA ILE A 149 1.16 -13.32 -3.05
C ILE A 149 0.37 -13.72 -1.81
N LYS A 150 0.97 -14.57 -0.98
CA LYS A 150 0.51 -14.91 0.37
C LYS A 150 1.54 -14.49 1.38
N ILE A 151 1.11 -13.72 2.37
CA ILE A 151 1.99 -13.34 3.46
C ILE A 151 2.23 -14.54 4.39
N PRO A 152 3.47 -14.75 4.89
CA PRO A 152 3.72 -15.72 5.95
C PRO A 152 2.84 -15.46 7.17
N LYS A 153 2.35 -16.53 7.81
CA LYS A 153 1.45 -16.43 8.97
C LYS A 153 2.09 -15.74 10.18
N LYS A 154 3.42 -15.89 10.33
CA LYS A 154 4.29 -15.25 11.32
C LYS A 154 5.62 -14.91 10.67
N GLY A 155 6.19 -13.73 10.92
CA GLY A 155 7.50 -13.35 10.38
C GLY A 155 8.52 -12.98 11.45
N ASN A 156 9.74 -12.72 11.00
CA ASN A 156 10.89 -12.42 11.87
C ASN A 156 11.33 -10.95 11.78
N ILE A 157 10.45 -10.07 11.27
CA ILE A 157 10.72 -8.64 11.06
C ILE A 157 9.66 -7.83 11.78
N TYR A 158 10.07 -6.73 12.41
CA TYR A 158 9.17 -5.66 12.81
C TYR A 158 9.65 -4.34 12.21
N SER A 159 8.69 -3.50 11.83
CA SER A 159 8.96 -2.24 11.13
C SER A 159 8.24 -1.10 11.81
N VAL A 160 9.01 -0.21 12.44
CA VAL A 160 8.48 0.94 13.19
C VAL A 160 9.56 2.01 13.34
N ASN A 161 9.15 3.28 13.39
CA ASN A 161 10.06 4.38 13.70
C ASN A 161 10.33 4.46 15.22
N GLU A 162 11.38 3.78 15.69
CA GLU A 162 11.76 3.78 17.10
C GLU A 162 12.18 5.13 17.68
N GLY A 163 12.44 6.14 16.84
CA GLY A 163 12.68 7.52 17.31
C GLY A 163 11.49 8.11 18.07
N ASN A 164 10.29 7.52 17.93
CA ASN A 164 9.09 7.92 18.65
C ASN A 164 8.83 7.12 19.93
N ALA A 165 9.74 6.24 20.37
CA ALA A 165 9.51 5.31 21.48
C ALA A 165 8.98 5.95 22.77
N GLN A 166 9.50 7.12 23.15
CA GLN A 166 9.05 7.88 24.33
C GLN A 166 7.59 8.37 24.28
N ASN A 167 6.98 8.36 23.08
CA ASN A 167 5.64 8.89 22.82
C ASN A 167 4.60 7.80 22.58
N TRP A 168 5.00 6.53 22.50
CA TRP A 168 4.10 5.42 22.28
C TRP A 168 3.23 5.12 23.50
N ASP A 169 2.14 4.40 23.26
CA ASP A 169 1.31 3.81 24.28
C ASP A 169 1.96 2.55 24.92
N GLY A 170 1.32 2.04 25.97
CA GLY A 170 1.78 0.86 26.68
C GLY A 170 1.87 -0.40 25.80
N PRO A 171 0.84 -0.76 25.02
CA PRO A 171 0.81 -1.95 24.19
C PRO A 171 1.88 -1.94 23.11
N THR A 172 2.05 -0.82 22.40
CA THR A 172 3.11 -0.67 21.39
C THR A 172 4.49 -0.84 22.01
N THR A 173 4.73 -0.16 23.15
CA THR A 173 6.03 -0.25 23.86
C THR A 173 6.33 -1.69 24.27
N LYS A 174 5.36 -2.39 24.86
CA LYS A 174 5.47 -3.81 25.26
C LYS A 174 5.69 -4.73 24.06
N TYR A 175 5.02 -4.49 22.94
CA TYR A 175 5.17 -5.31 21.73
C TYR A 175 6.59 -5.18 21.15
N VAL A 176 7.09 -3.95 21.00
CA VAL A 176 8.45 -3.70 20.50
C VAL A 176 9.51 -4.26 21.45
N GLU A 177 9.30 -4.16 22.76
CA GLU A 177 10.18 -4.80 23.75
C GLU A 177 10.22 -6.33 23.59
N ARG A 178 9.06 -6.98 23.38
CA ARG A 178 8.98 -8.42 23.11
C ARG A 178 9.69 -8.82 21.81
N CYS A 179 9.63 -7.97 20.78
CA CYS A 179 10.35 -8.21 19.53
C CYS A 179 11.87 -8.23 19.74
N LYS A 180 12.39 -7.38 20.62
CA LYS A 180 13.82 -7.26 20.93
C LYS A 180 14.32 -8.28 21.94
N TYR A 181 13.51 -8.56 22.95
CA TYR A 181 13.86 -9.38 24.12
C TYR A 181 12.80 -10.46 24.36
N PRO A 182 12.64 -11.41 23.42
CA PRO A 182 11.68 -12.50 23.58
C PRO A 182 11.99 -13.34 24.82
N LYS A 183 10.94 -13.72 25.56
CA LYS A 183 11.05 -14.51 26.80
C LYS A 183 10.70 -15.99 26.62
N ASP A 184 10.19 -16.35 25.45
CA ASP A 184 9.76 -17.70 25.08
C ASP A 184 10.88 -18.54 24.43
N GLY A 185 12.10 -18.00 24.36
CA GLY A 185 13.26 -18.63 23.72
C GLY A 185 13.30 -18.48 22.19
N SER A 186 12.33 -17.79 21.59
CA SER A 186 12.39 -17.43 20.16
C SER A 186 13.53 -16.42 19.89
N PRO A 187 14.08 -16.37 18.67
CA PRO A 187 15.06 -15.35 18.31
C PRO A 187 14.41 -13.96 18.26
N ALA A 188 15.19 -12.93 18.60
CA ALA A 188 14.74 -11.55 18.44
C ALA A 188 14.40 -11.26 16.97
N LYS A 189 13.35 -10.46 16.73
CA LYS A 189 12.97 -10.02 15.39
C LYS A 189 13.94 -8.96 14.89
N SER A 190 14.19 -8.96 13.59
CA SER A 190 14.97 -7.92 12.93
C SER A 190 14.18 -6.62 12.78
N LEU A 191 14.74 -5.49 13.19
CA LEU A 191 14.21 -4.17 12.85
C LEU A 191 14.50 -3.84 11.38
N ARG A 192 13.48 -3.45 10.62
CA ARG A 192 13.62 -2.85 9.29
C ARG A 192 12.68 -1.68 9.17
N TYR A 193 13.19 -0.49 8.88
CA TYR A 193 12.35 0.70 8.69
C TYR A 193 12.97 1.55 7.59
N VAL A 194 12.35 1.52 6.41
CA VAL A 194 12.77 2.31 5.24
C VAL A 194 12.30 3.75 5.41
N GLY A 195 11.13 3.94 6.01
CA GLY A 195 10.52 5.27 6.15
C GLY A 195 9.65 5.67 4.94
N SER A 196 9.30 4.72 4.08
CA SER A 196 8.22 4.80 3.09
C SER A 196 7.25 3.68 3.39
N MET A 197 5.96 4.01 3.48
CA MET A 197 4.93 3.03 3.80
C MET A 197 4.91 1.94 2.74
N VAL A 198 4.89 2.30 1.45
CA VAL A 198 4.87 1.35 0.34
C VAL A 198 6.05 0.37 0.43
N ALA A 199 7.27 0.85 0.67
CA ALA A 199 8.45 0.00 0.75
C ALA A 199 8.42 -0.95 1.96
N ASP A 200 8.05 -0.44 3.14
CA ASP A 200 7.98 -1.24 4.36
C ASP A 200 6.83 -2.27 4.31
N VAL A 201 5.68 -1.91 3.75
CA VAL A 201 4.54 -2.81 3.56
C VAL A 201 4.81 -3.84 2.47
N HIS A 202 5.45 -3.48 1.36
CA HIS A 202 5.82 -4.43 0.30
C HIS A 202 6.75 -5.52 0.83
N ARG A 203 7.78 -5.13 1.61
CA ARG A 203 8.65 -6.10 2.29
C ARG A 203 7.87 -6.97 3.26
N THR A 204 6.97 -6.39 4.05
CA THR A 204 6.13 -7.12 5.01
C THR A 204 5.24 -8.14 4.30
N LEU A 205 4.69 -7.79 3.14
CA LEU A 205 3.87 -8.67 2.32
C LEU A 205 4.64 -9.90 1.82
N LEU A 206 5.89 -9.71 1.38
CA LEU A 206 6.71 -10.79 0.81
C LEU A 206 7.43 -11.64 1.87
N TYR A 207 7.95 -11.02 2.93
CA TYR A 207 8.81 -11.69 3.92
C TYR A 207 8.10 -11.98 5.25
N GLY A 208 6.86 -11.48 5.41
CA GLY A 208 6.15 -11.54 6.67
C GLY A 208 6.73 -10.60 7.72
N GLY A 209 6.12 -10.63 8.90
CA GLY A 209 6.41 -9.73 10.00
C GLY A 209 5.31 -8.71 10.15
N ILE A 210 5.62 -7.58 10.77
CA ILE A 210 4.64 -6.55 11.06
C ILE A 210 5.19 -5.14 10.79
N PHE A 211 4.34 -4.29 10.23
CA PHE A 211 4.52 -2.86 10.12
C PHE A 211 3.64 -2.15 11.14
N LEU A 212 4.22 -1.21 11.88
CA LEU A 212 3.56 -0.42 12.91
C LEU A 212 3.74 1.06 12.62
N TYR A 213 2.61 1.76 12.55
CA TYR A 213 2.54 3.21 12.64
C TYR A 213 1.53 3.57 13.74
N PRO A 214 1.93 3.42 15.02
CA PRO A 214 1.04 3.61 16.15
C PRO A 214 0.61 5.08 16.29
N ALA A 215 -0.43 5.31 17.08
CA ALA A 215 -0.71 6.65 17.59
C ALA A 215 0.38 7.02 18.59
N ASP A 216 0.65 8.31 18.72
CA ASP A 216 1.61 8.81 19.71
C ASP A 216 1.11 10.13 20.34
N LYS A 217 1.79 10.59 21.39
CA LYS A 217 1.43 11.83 22.10
C LYS A 217 1.33 13.08 21.20
N LYS A 218 2.06 13.13 20.09
CA LYS A 218 2.03 14.23 19.12
C LYS A 218 0.98 14.02 18.02
N SER A 219 0.64 12.77 17.74
CA SER A 219 -0.28 12.35 16.68
C SER A 219 -1.24 11.29 17.25
N PRO A 220 -2.22 11.71 18.09
CA PRO A 220 -3.09 10.79 18.83
C PRO A 220 -4.04 9.98 17.93
N ASN A 221 -4.25 10.44 16.69
CA ASN A 221 -5.02 9.72 15.67
C ASN A 221 -4.11 9.06 14.62
N GLY A 222 -2.83 8.85 14.92
CA GLY A 222 -1.84 8.40 13.93
C GLY A 222 -1.49 9.49 12.91
N LYS A 223 -0.66 9.13 11.93
CA LYS A 223 -0.19 10.04 10.87
C LYS A 223 -0.70 9.70 9.48
N LEU A 224 -0.90 8.40 9.21
CA LEU A 224 -1.32 7.91 7.90
C LEU A 224 -2.81 8.17 7.68
N ARG A 225 -3.19 8.50 6.45
CA ARG A 225 -4.56 8.85 6.07
C ARG A 225 -5.35 7.62 5.70
N VAL A 226 -6.60 7.62 6.15
CA VAL A 226 -7.48 6.46 6.09
C VAL A 226 -7.77 6.04 4.66
N LEU A 227 -8.16 7.00 3.80
CA LEU A 227 -8.68 6.69 2.47
C LEU A 227 -7.60 6.16 1.50
N TYR A 228 -6.43 6.77 1.48
CA TYR A 228 -5.44 6.54 0.42
C TYR A 228 -4.11 5.92 0.91
N GLU A 229 -3.90 5.77 2.22
CA GLU A 229 -2.76 5.02 2.77
C GLU A 229 -3.22 3.75 3.51
N VAL A 230 -4.13 3.90 4.50
CA VAL A 230 -4.54 2.79 5.37
C VAL A 230 -5.42 1.78 4.64
N PHE A 231 -6.50 2.21 3.98
CA PHE A 231 -7.43 1.29 3.31
C PHE A 231 -6.78 0.48 2.17
N PRO A 232 -6.02 1.08 1.24
CA PRO A 232 -5.40 0.31 0.17
C PRO A 232 -4.43 -0.76 0.72
N MET A 233 -3.59 -0.39 1.71
CA MET A 233 -2.62 -1.32 2.29
C MET A 233 -3.28 -2.39 3.15
N ALA A 234 -4.32 -2.05 3.91
CA ALA A 234 -5.11 -3.02 4.66
C ALA A 234 -5.81 -4.02 3.73
N PHE A 235 -6.39 -3.55 2.62
CA PHE A 235 -7.05 -4.42 1.65
C PHE A 235 -6.07 -5.39 1.00
N LEU A 236 -4.90 -4.93 0.55
CA LEU A 236 -3.84 -5.81 0.04
C LEU A 236 -3.39 -6.82 1.10
N MET A 237 -3.18 -6.37 2.34
CA MET A 237 -2.69 -7.25 3.41
C MET A 237 -3.68 -8.37 3.74
N GLU A 238 -4.97 -8.05 3.88
CA GLU A 238 -6.00 -9.05 4.16
C GLU A 238 -6.21 -10.02 2.98
N GLN A 239 -6.15 -9.52 1.74
CA GLN A 239 -6.24 -10.37 0.54
C GLN A 239 -5.06 -11.33 0.38
N ALA A 240 -3.90 -11.00 0.97
CA ALA A 240 -2.76 -11.89 1.06
C ALA A 240 -2.82 -12.87 2.25
N GLY A 241 -3.84 -12.80 3.10
CA GLY A 241 -4.01 -13.65 4.29
C GLY A 241 -3.43 -13.06 5.59
N GLY A 242 -3.03 -11.79 5.57
CA GLY A 242 -2.60 -11.05 6.75
C GLY A 242 -3.74 -10.36 7.48
N GLN A 243 -3.39 -9.40 8.33
CA GLN A 243 -4.35 -8.56 9.05
C GLN A 243 -3.94 -7.10 9.07
N ALA A 244 -4.93 -6.22 9.28
CA ALA A 244 -4.73 -4.79 9.51
C ALA A 244 -5.63 -4.29 10.66
N PHE A 245 -5.01 -3.72 11.68
CA PHE A 245 -5.61 -3.33 12.95
C PHE A 245 -5.25 -1.88 13.31
N THR A 246 -6.17 -1.15 13.93
CA THR A 246 -6.00 0.28 14.24
C THR A 246 -5.61 0.55 15.71
N GLY A 247 -5.28 -0.49 16.48
CA GLY A 247 -5.21 -0.36 17.94
C GLY A 247 -6.59 -0.49 18.62
N LYS A 248 -7.69 -0.39 17.85
CA LYS A 248 -9.07 -0.51 18.38
C LYS A 248 -9.95 -1.49 17.63
N LYS A 249 -9.85 -1.53 16.30
CA LYS A 249 -10.66 -2.41 15.43
C LYS A 249 -9.94 -2.73 14.12
N ARG A 250 -10.53 -3.62 13.32
CA ARG A 250 -10.07 -3.89 11.96
C ARG A 250 -10.05 -2.60 11.14
N ALA A 251 -8.99 -2.41 10.36
CA ALA A 251 -8.77 -1.19 9.60
C ALA A 251 -9.88 -0.93 8.58
N LEU A 252 -10.32 -1.96 7.84
CA LEU A 252 -11.38 -1.83 6.83
C LEU A 252 -12.80 -1.63 7.42
N ASP A 253 -12.96 -1.67 8.74
CA ASP A 253 -14.24 -1.39 9.44
C ASP A 253 -14.30 0.08 9.94
N LEU A 254 -13.34 0.92 9.56
CA LEU A 254 -13.42 2.36 9.78
C LEU A 254 -14.49 2.98 8.87
N VAL A 255 -15.24 3.95 9.40
CA VAL A 255 -16.16 4.78 8.64
C VAL A 255 -15.65 6.22 8.77
N PRO A 256 -14.83 6.70 7.81
CA PRO A 256 -14.21 8.03 7.89
C PRO A 256 -15.28 9.12 7.78
N LYS A 257 -15.13 10.17 8.59
CA LYS A 257 -15.98 11.37 8.58
C LYS A 257 -15.38 12.50 7.74
N LYS A 258 -14.09 12.42 7.42
CA LYS A 258 -13.35 13.39 6.60
C LYS A 258 -12.48 12.66 5.58
N ILE A 259 -12.26 13.27 4.43
CA ILE A 259 -11.45 12.67 3.35
C ILE A 259 -9.97 12.52 3.73
N HIS A 260 -9.44 13.41 4.57
CA HIS A 260 -8.07 13.35 5.10
C HIS A 260 -8.00 12.87 6.57
N GLU A 261 -8.98 12.06 7.00
CA GLU A 261 -8.95 11.47 8.35
C GLU A 261 -7.71 10.57 8.51
N ARG A 262 -7.09 10.60 9.68
CA ARG A 262 -5.89 9.81 10.00
C ARG A 262 -6.23 8.64 10.89
N SER A 263 -5.45 7.57 10.78
CA SER A 263 -5.52 6.43 11.70
C SER A 263 -4.13 5.92 12.04
N PRO A 264 -3.92 5.42 13.27
CA PRO A 264 -2.85 4.47 13.52
C PRO A 264 -3.08 3.18 12.73
N ILE A 265 -2.01 2.43 12.46
CA ILE A 265 -2.10 1.14 11.77
C ILE A 265 -1.05 0.16 12.27
N PHE A 266 -1.47 -1.09 12.36
CA PHE A 266 -0.66 -2.27 12.62
C PHE A 266 -1.07 -3.32 11.59
N LEU A 267 -0.19 -3.65 10.65
CA LEU A 267 -0.53 -4.57 9.57
C LEU A 267 0.62 -5.53 9.27
N GLY A 268 0.29 -6.73 8.83
CA GLY A 268 1.27 -7.76 8.50
C GLY A 268 0.76 -9.18 8.71
N SER A 269 1.69 -10.06 9.05
CA SER A 269 1.48 -11.46 9.35
C SER A 269 0.40 -11.64 10.42
N TYR A 270 -0.53 -12.56 10.19
CA TYR A 270 -1.69 -12.78 11.04
C TYR A 270 -1.31 -12.96 12.52
N ASP A 271 -0.39 -13.87 12.83
CA ASP A 271 -0.03 -14.18 14.21
C ASP A 271 0.69 -13.00 14.89
N ASP A 272 1.44 -12.20 14.13
CA ASP A 272 2.12 -11.01 14.65
C ASP A 272 1.14 -9.89 15.01
N VAL A 273 0.08 -9.74 14.22
CA VAL A 273 -0.99 -8.76 14.50
C VAL A 273 -1.88 -9.24 15.66
N GLU A 274 -2.13 -10.54 15.81
CA GLU A 274 -2.85 -11.06 16.98
C GLU A 274 -2.08 -10.84 18.29
N GLU A 275 -0.75 -10.98 18.27
CA GLU A 275 0.09 -10.72 19.46
C GLU A 275 -0.05 -9.27 19.96
N ILE A 276 -0.09 -8.28 19.06
CA ILE A 276 -0.29 -6.87 19.47
C ILE A 276 -1.75 -6.59 19.84
N LYS A 277 -2.74 -7.19 19.17
CA LYS A 277 -4.16 -7.08 19.56
C LYS A 277 -4.40 -7.57 20.98
N ALA A 278 -3.76 -8.68 21.37
CA ALA A 278 -3.85 -9.19 22.74
C ALA A 278 -3.29 -8.21 23.78
N LEU A 279 -2.25 -7.44 23.43
CA LEU A 279 -1.71 -6.40 24.31
C LEU A 279 -2.66 -5.21 24.46
N TYR A 280 -3.32 -4.78 23.38
CA TYR A 280 -4.35 -3.73 23.44
C TYR A 280 -5.56 -4.17 24.26
N ALA A 281 -6.06 -5.39 24.02
CA ALA A 281 -7.18 -5.94 24.80
C ALA A 281 -6.85 -6.07 26.30
N ALA A 282 -5.60 -6.40 26.66
CA ALA A 282 -5.18 -6.46 28.05
C ALA A 282 -5.10 -5.08 28.71
N GLU A 283 -4.80 -4.01 27.96
CA GLU A 283 -4.79 -2.65 28.50
C GLU A 283 -6.20 -2.10 28.74
N GLU A 284 -7.17 -2.41 27.87
CA GLU A 284 -8.57 -1.98 28.05
C GLU A 284 -9.25 -2.61 29.28
N ASN A 285 -8.73 -3.76 29.76
CA ASN A 285 -9.27 -4.49 30.91
C ASN A 285 -8.62 -4.12 32.27
N ASN A 286 -7.62 -3.22 32.27
CA ASN A 286 -6.94 -2.73 33.48
C ASN A 286 -7.38 -1.30 33.82
#